data_AF-A0A7Y2GHF2-F1
#
_entry.id   AF-A0A7Y2GHF2-F1
#
_cell.length_a   1.000
_cell.length_b   1.000
_cell.length_c   1.000
_cell.angle_alpha   90.00
_cell.angle_beta   90.00
_cell.angle_gamma   90.00
#
_symmetry.space_group_name_H-M   'P 1'
#
loop_
_entity.id
_entity.type
_entity.pdbx_description
1 polymer ?
#
loop_
_entity_poly.entity_id
_entity_poly.type
_entity_poly.pdbx_seq_one_letter_code
_entity_poly.pdbx_strand_id
1 'polypeptide(L)'
;MNAKFIQISGIALTVVYGLFVVWIYWASPKNLADFETKARESVTKAASKASVVTNTYEIDKVKFQEGLVAFRSENFIVARDRFQKSDPEKRDARVQYYIAYTFYRQGWGRFSNDDELFLKGLKQLEEVKRLDSDFKADDPDLRLARPVELENEFREGLRFTASDLNPFKIGRERK
;
A
#
# COMPACT_ATOMS: atom_id res chain seq x y z
N MET A 1 -13.43 60.34 7.68
CA MET A 1 -13.55 59.10 6.86
C MET A 1 -14.71 58.30 7.40
N ASN A 2 -15.74 58.09 6.58
CA ASN A 2 -17.07 57.69 7.04
C ASN A 2 -17.12 56.21 7.44
N ALA A 3 -17.38 55.90 8.71
CA ALA A 3 -17.43 54.54 9.26
C ALA A 3 -18.33 53.56 8.46
N LYS A 4 -19.33 54.10 7.73
CA LYS A 4 -20.19 53.35 6.82
C LYS A 4 -19.42 52.67 5.68
N PHE A 5 -18.34 53.26 5.20
CA PHE A 5 -17.53 52.68 4.11
C PHE A 5 -16.81 51.39 4.56
N ILE A 6 -16.29 51.36 5.80
CA ILE A 6 -15.59 50.20 6.35
C ILE A 6 -16.56 49.03 6.54
N GLN A 7 -17.79 49.32 6.98
CA GLN A 7 -18.83 48.31 7.17
C GLN A 7 -19.31 47.72 5.85
N ILE A 8 -19.49 48.56 4.82
CA ILE A 8 -19.88 48.13 3.47
C ILE A 8 -18.77 47.28 2.84
N SER A 9 -17.50 47.68 2.98
CA SER A 9 -16.36 46.92 2.47
C SER A 9 -16.23 45.55 3.14
N GLY A 10 -16.47 45.46 4.46
CA GLY A 10 -16.46 44.20 5.19
C GLY A 10 -17.53 43.23 4.70
N ILE A 11 -18.78 43.69 4.56
CA ILE A 11 -19.90 42.87 4.07
C ILE A 11 -19.65 42.43 2.62
N ALA A 12 -19.17 43.34 1.77
CA ALA A 12 -18.85 43.04 0.38
C ALA A 12 -17.77 41.94 0.28
N LEU A 13 -16.72 42.01 1.11
CA LEU A 13 -15.66 41.00 1.13
C LEU A 13 -16.18 39.62 1.55
N THR A 14 -17.06 39.56 2.56
CA THR A 14 -17.66 38.30 3.01
C THR A 14 -18.57 37.68 1.94
N VAL A 15 -19.35 38.50 1.23
CA VAL A 15 -20.21 38.03 0.14
C VAL A 15 -19.37 37.52 -1.03
N VAL A 16 -18.31 38.22 -1.42
CA VAL A 16 -17.38 37.77 -2.47
C VAL A 16 -16.70 36.47 -2.07
N TYR A 17 -16.25 36.34 -0.82
CA TYR A 17 -15.65 35.10 -0.32
C TYR A 17 -16.65 33.93 -0.30
N GLY A 18 -17.88 34.16 0.15
CA GLY A 18 -18.94 33.15 0.13
C GLY A 18 -19.26 32.68 -1.30
N LEU A 19 -19.36 33.61 -2.24
CA LEU A 19 -19.55 33.30 -3.66
C LEU A 19 -18.35 32.55 -4.24
N PHE A 20 -17.12 32.89 -3.82
CA PHE A 20 -15.91 32.20 -4.25
C PHE A 20 -15.85 30.75 -3.75
N VAL A 21 -16.27 30.47 -2.50
CA VAL A 21 -16.35 29.11 -1.96
C VAL A 21 -17.42 28.28 -2.70
N VAL A 22 -18.59 28.85 -2.95
CA VAL A 22 -19.65 28.19 -3.74
C VAL A 22 -19.18 27.96 -5.17
N TRP A 23 -18.46 28.93 -5.76
CA TRP A 23 -17.89 28.80 -7.09
C TRP A 23 -16.82 27.72 -7.16
N ILE A 24 -15.92 27.60 -6.17
CA ILE A 24 -14.97 26.47 -6.09
C ILE A 24 -15.72 25.14 -5.99
N TYR A 25 -16.78 25.07 -5.19
CA TYR A 25 -17.55 23.84 -5.05
C TYR A 25 -18.29 23.46 -6.33
N TRP A 26 -18.72 24.45 -7.12
CA TRP A 26 -19.40 24.25 -8.40
C TRP A 26 -18.44 24.04 -9.58
N ALA A 27 -17.29 24.70 -9.56
CA ALA A 27 -16.21 24.60 -10.54
C ALA A 27 -15.24 23.44 -10.23
N SER A 28 -15.38 22.77 -9.09
CA SER A 28 -14.65 21.52 -8.81
C SER A 28 -15.05 20.50 -9.87
N PRO A 29 -14.12 20.06 -10.74
CA PRO A 29 -14.47 19.12 -11.78
C PRO A 29 -14.88 17.79 -11.12
N LYS A 30 -16.14 17.39 -11.27
CA LYS A 30 -16.62 16.02 -10.95
C LYS A 30 -16.01 14.94 -11.86
N ASN A 31 -14.93 15.27 -12.58
CA ASN A 31 -14.35 14.52 -13.69
C ASN A 31 -12.91 14.07 -13.37
N LEU A 32 -12.58 13.79 -12.10
CA LEU A 32 -11.38 12.99 -11.78
C LEU A 32 -11.41 11.63 -12.48
N ALA A 33 -12.60 11.12 -12.82
CA ALA A 33 -12.78 9.94 -13.66
C ALA A 33 -12.31 10.13 -15.11
N ASP A 34 -12.46 11.32 -15.72
CA ASP A 34 -12.11 11.54 -17.14
C ASP A 34 -10.62 11.79 -17.38
N PHE A 35 -9.90 12.33 -16.39
CA PHE A 35 -8.45 12.48 -16.50
C PHE A 35 -7.75 11.11 -16.32
N GLU A 36 -8.34 10.25 -15.50
CA GLU A 36 -7.87 8.87 -15.31
C GLU A 36 -8.19 7.99 -16.52
N THR A 37 -9.35 8.14 -17.18
CA THR A 37 -9.68 7.38 -18.39
C THR A 37 -8.88 7.81 -19.61
N LYS A 38 -8.63 9.11 -19.83
CA LYS A 38 -7.79 9.56 -20.96
C LYS A 38 -6.31 9.19 -20.78
N ALA A 39 -5.80 9.24 -19.55
CA ALA A 39 -4.45 8.74 -19.25
C ALA A 39 -4.39 7.20 -19.41
N ARG A 40 -5.38 6.46 -18.89
CA ARG A 40 -5.47 5.00 -19.05
C ARG A 40 -5.65 4.55 -20.50
N GLU A 41 -6.44 5.26 -21.32
CA GLU A 41 -6.63 4.93 -22.74
C GLU A 41 -5.34 5.12 -23.56
N SER A 42 -4.56 6.16 -23.27
CA SER A 42 -3.28 6.40 -23.96
C SER A 42 -2.20 5.38 -23.60
N VAL A 43 -2.15 4.94 -22.34
CA VAL A 43 -1.19 3.93 -21.87
C VAL A 43 -1.61 2.52 -22.31
N THR A 44 -2.91 2.20 -22.27
CA THR A 44 -3.42 0.90 -22.75
C THR A 44 -3.29 0.76 -24.27
N LYS A 45 -3.59 1.78 -25.08
CA LYS A 45 -3.41 1.69 -26.54
C LYS A 45 -1.94 1.57 -26.98
N ALA A 46 -1.00 2.11 -26.21
CA ALA A 46 0.43 1.96 -26.49
C ALA A 46 0.96 0.59 -26.04
N ALA A 47 0.53 0.07 -24.88
CA ALA A 47 0.93 -1.24 -24.39
C ALA A 47 0.29 -2.41 -25.17
N SER A 48 -0.96 -2.29 -25.59
CA SER A 48 -1.69 -3.37 -26.27
C SER A 48 -1.28 -3.59 -27.73
N LYS A 49 -0.57 -2.66 -28.36
CA LYS A 49 -0.07 -2.83 -29.74
C LYS A 49 1.28 -3.55 -29.84
N ALA A 50 1.94 -3.82 -28.72
CA ALA A 50 3.23 -4.52 -28.69
C ALA A 50 3.17 -5.96 -28.14
N SER A 51 2.01 -6.41 -27.62
CA SER A 51 1.84 -7.76 -27.08
C SER A 51 1.03 -8.67 -28.02
N VAL A 52 1.48 -8.77 -29.26
CA VAL A 52 1.12 -9.90 -30.11
C VAL A 52 2.41 -10.68 -30.30
N VAL A 53 2.39 -11.97 -29.90
CA VAL A 53 3.47 -12.98 -30.03
C VAL A 53 4.43 -13.13 -28.83
N THR A 54 3.92 -13.32 -27.61
CA THR A 54 4.33 -14.40 -26.65
C THR A 54 3.48 -14.28 -25.38
N ASN A 55 2.95 -15.40 -24.88
CA ASN A 55 2.06 -15.46 -23.72
C ASN A 55 2.86 -15.33 -22.39
N THR A 56 3.64 -14.27 -22.25
CA THR A 56 4.46 -14.00 -21.05
C THR A 56 3.61 -13.19 -20.09
N TYR A 57 3.15 -13.83 -19.02
CA TYR A 57 2.43 -13.13 -17.95
C TYR A 57 3.31 -12.02 -17.37
N GLU A 58 2.80 -10.79 -17.35
CA GLU A 58 3.47 -9.63 -16.76
C GLU A 58 2.52 -8.95 -15.77
N ILE A 59 3.05 -8.61 -14.60
CA ILE A 59 2.30 -7.91 -13.56
C ILE A 59 2.03 -6.45 -13.94
N ASP A 60 0.98 -5.87 -13.38
CA ASP A 60 0.75 -4.41 -13.48
C ASP A 60 1.76 -3.67 -12.59
N LYS A 61 2.84 -3.19 -13.22
CA LYS A 61 3.91 -2.44 -12.56
C LYS A 61 3.43 -1.16 -11.88
N VAL A 62 2.40 -0.50 -12.42
CA VAL A 62 1.85 0.73 -11.82
C VAL A 62 1.18 0.40 -10.50
N LYS A 63 0.35 -0.65 -10.48
CA LYS A 63 -0.29 -1.11 -9.24
C LYS A 63 0.72 -1.64 -8.24
N PHE A 64 1.76 -2.32 -8.70
CA PHE A 64 2.84 -2.75 -7.82
C PHE A 64 3.54 -1.56 -7.15
N GLN A 65 3.86 -0.51 -7.91
CA GLN A 65 4.48 0.70 -7.39
C GLN A 65 3.55 1.45 -6.41
N GLU A 66 2.26 1.56 -6.70
CA GLU A 66 1.27 2.09 -5.75
C GLU A 66 1.28 1.30 -4.44
N GLY A 67 1.40 -0.03 -4.52
CA GLY A 67 1.54 -0.92 -3.36
C GLY A 67 2.80 -0.64 -2.55
N LEU A 68 3.95 -0.43 -3.20
CA LEU A 68 5.20 -0.09 -2.53
C LEU A 68 5.13 1.26 -1.81
N VAL A 69 4.51 2.27 -2.42
CA VAL A 69 4.30 3.57 -1.77
C VAL A 69 3.44 3.44 -0.51
N ALA A 70 2.33 2.68 -0.60
CA ALA A 70 1.48 2.41 0.56
C ALA A 70 2.21 1.60 1.63
N PHE A 71 3.01 0.61 1.24
CA PHE A 71 3.81 -0.23 2.14
C PHE A 71 4.83 0.59 2.94
N ARG A 72 5.57 1.48 2.26
CA ARG A 72 6.55 2.39 2.89
C ARG A 72 5.88 3.42 3.81
N SER A 73 4.63 3.78 3.51
CA SER A 73 3.78 4.63 4.36
C SER A 73 3.09 3.86 5.49
N GLU A 74 3.45 2.60 5.71
CA GLU A 74 2.87 1.68 6.71
C GLU A 74 1.36 1.43 6.57
N ASN A 75 0.78 1.72 5.40
CA ASN A 75 -0.61 1.42 5.10
C ASN A 75 -0.74 0.01 4.49
N PHE A 76 -0.58 -1.01 5.35
CA PHE A 76 -0.50 -2.41 4.93
C PHE A 76 -1.78 -2.99 4.33
N ILE A 77 -2.94 -2.42 4.67
CA ILE A 77 -4.23 -2.83 4.09
C ILE A 77 -4.30 -2.37 2.63
N VAL A 78 -4.00 -1.10 2.37
CA VAL A 78 -3.98 -0.55 1.00
C VAL A 78 -2.87 -1.19 0.18
N ALA A 79 -1.69 -1.39 0.77
CA ALA A 79 -0.58 -2.06 0.10
C ALA A 79 -0.97 -3.45 -0.41
N ARG A 80 -1.62 -4.28 0.42
CA ARG A 80 -2.11 -5.61 0.01
C ARG A 80 -3.11 -5.55 -1.12
N ASP A 81 -4.09 -4.65 -1.05
CA ASP A 81 -5.07 -4.48 -2.13
C ASP A 81 -4.38 -4.13 -3.46
N ARG A 82 -3.38 -3.23 -3.43
CA ARG A 82 -2.63 -2.84 -4.63
C ARG A 82 -1.73 -3.95 -5.17
N PHE A 83 -1.06 -4.69 -4.30
CA PHE A 83 -0.28 -5.86 -4.70
C PHE A 83 -1.16 -6.95 -5.31
N GLN A 84 -2.32 -7.26 -4.71
CA GLN A 84 -3.28 -8.22 -5.27
C GLN A 84 -3.80 -7.80 -6.65
N LYS A 85 -4.02 -6.50 -6.86
CA LYS A 85 -4.40 -5.95 -8.18
C LYS A 85 -3.25 -5.98 -9.19
N SER A 86 -2.00 -5.92 -8.73
CA SER A 86 -0.84 -6.04 -9.62
C SER A 86 -0.58 -7.46 -10.13
N ASP A 87 -0.92 -8.47 -9.32
CA ASP A 87 -0.76 -9.89 -9.66
C ASP A 87 -2.04 -10.69 -9.34
N PRO A 88 -3.14 -10.50 -10.10
CA PRO A 88 -4.41 -11.16 -9.82
C PRO A 88 -4.32 -12.69 -9.91
N GLU A 89 -3.43 -13.21 -10.77
CA GLU A 89 -3.24 -14.65 -10.97
C GLU A 89 -2.27 -15.27 -9.96
N LYS A 90 -1.65 -14.45 -9.10
CA LYS A 90 -0.68 -14.87 -8.08
C LYS A 90 0.49 -15.67 -8.66
N ARG A 91 1.05 -15.20 -9.77
CA ARG A 91 2.15 -15.88 -10.49
C ARG A 91 3.51 -15.25 -10.25
N ASP A 92 3.56 -14.09 -9.63
CA ASP A 92 4.81 -13.37 -9.38
C ASP A 92 5.25 -13.54 -7.91
N ALA A 93 6.38 -14.24 -7.72
CA ALA A 93 6.93 -14.53 -6.39
C ALA A 93 7.26 -13.25 -5.60
N ARG A 94 7.71 -12.18 -6.29
CA ARG A 94 8.01 -10.89 -5.65
C ARG A 94 6.73 -10.28 -5.09
N VAL A 95 5.66 -10.20 -5.89
CA VAL A 95 4.38 -9.65 -5.42
C VAL A 95 3.84 -10.46 -4.24
N GLN A 96 3.85 -11.79 -4.34
CA GLN A 96 3.41 -12.64 -3.24
C GLN A 96 4.28 -12.45 -1.98
N TYR A 97 5.59 -12.22 -2.13
CA TYR A 97 6.49 -11.94 -1.00
C TYR A 97 6.15 -10.63 -0.32
N TYR A 98 5.90 -9.55 -1.07
CA TYR A 98 5.48 -8.28 -0.48
C TYR A 98 4.13 -8.38 0.24
N ILE A 99 3.19 -9.17 -0.29
CA ILE A 99 1.93 -9.46 0.41
C ILE A 99 2.22 -10.18 1.73
N ALA A 100 3.07 -11.20 1.75
CA ALA A 100 3.46 -11.86 3.01
C ALA A 100 4.11 -10.87 4.00
N TYR A 101 5.01 -10.03 3.51
CA TYR A 101 5.71 -9.05 4.33
C TYR A 101 4.76 -8.02 4.96
N THR A 102 3.72 -7.61 4.25
CA THR A 102 2.70 -6.71 4.81
C THR A 102 1.96 -7.34 6.00
N PHE A 103 1.71 -8.65 5.98
CA PHE A 103 1.10 -9.37 7.11
C PHE A 103 2.02 -9.36 8.33
N TYR A 104 3.31 -9.62 8.14
CA TYR A 104 4.31 -9.53 9.21
C TYR A 104 4.32 -8.14 9.83
N ARG A 105 4.44 -7.13 8.97
CA ARG A 105 4.51 -5.73 9.41
C ARG A 105 3.23 -5.28 10.11
N GLN A 106 2.06 -5.69 9.65
CA GLN A 106 0.78 -5.33 10.27
C GLN A 106 0.53 -6.10 11.57
N GLY A 107 0.88 -7.39 11.61
CA GLY A 107 0.66 -8.24 12.78
C GLY A 107 1.68 -8.03 13.90
N TRP A 108 2.79 -7.34 13.63
CA TRP A 108 3.80 -7.04 14.64
C TRP A 108 3.28 -6.00 15.64
N GLY A 109 3.03 -6.43 16.87
CA GLY A 109 2.63 -5.54 17.96
C GLY A 109 3.75 -5.26 18.95
N ARG A 110 3.61 -4.18 19.72
CA ARG A 110 4.57 -3.82 20.79
C ARG A 110 4.58 -4.81 21.96
N PHE A 111 3.43 -5.43 22.23
CA PHE A 111 3.22 -6.30 23.40
C PHE A 111 2.85 -7.73 23.02
N SER A 112 2.07 -7.90 21.95
CA SER A 112 1.70 -9.20 21.40
C SER A 112 1.53 -9.09 19.89
N ASN A 113 1.82 -10.17 19.17
CA ASN A 113 1.55 -10.24 17.74
C ASN A 113 0.10 -10.63 17.48
N ASP A 114 -0.39 -10.30 16.30
CA ASP A 114 -1.65 -10.81 15.78
C ASP A 114 -1.39 -12.17 15.10
N ASP A 115 -1.72 -13.24 15.82
CA ASP A 115 -1.53 -14.61 15.36
C ASP A 115 -2.27 -14.89 14.05
N GLU A 116 -3.45 -14.28 13.84
CA GLU A 116 -4.23 -14.50 12.62
C GLU A 116 -3.51 -13.90 11.40
N LEU A 117 -2.97 -12.68 11.55
CA LEU A 117 -2.17 -12.06 10.50
C LEU A 117 -0.88 -12.85 10.24
N PHE A 118 -0.23 -13.38 11.28
CA PHE A 118 0.98 -14.18 11.15
C PHE A 118 0.74 -15.50 10.41
N LEU A 119 -0.37 -16.19 10.73
CA LEU A 119 -0.79 -17.40 10.01
C LEU A 119 -1.13 -17.11 8.54
N LYS A 120 -1.79 -15.98 8.25
CA LYS A 120 -2.05 -15.55 6.86
C LYS A 120 -0.75 -15.27 6.10
N GLY A 121 0.23 -14.65 6.75
CA GLY A 121 1.55 -14.40 6.20
C GLY A 121 2.33 -15.68 5.89
N LEU A 122 2.30 -16.67 6.79
CA LEU A 122 2.90 -18.00 6.56
C LEU A 122 2.29 -18.70 5.35
N LYS A 123 0.96 -18.73 5.25
CA LYS A 123 0.27 -19.30 4.09
C LYS A 123 0.68 -18.60 2.79
N GLN A 124 0.86 -17.28 2.84
CA GLN A 124 1.29 -16.51 1.67
C GLN A 124 2.75 -16.81 1.27
N LEU A 125 3.62 -17.10 2.24
CA LEU A 125 5.01 -17.52 1.97
C LEU A 125 5.10 -18.90 1.32
N GLU A 126 4.18 -19.81 1.61
CA GLU A 126 4.10 -21.10 0.91
C GLU A 126 3.89 -20.90 -0.59
N GLU A 127 3.07 -19.93 -0.98
CA GLU A 127 2.89 -19.56 -2.39
C GLU A 127 4.17 -19.00 -3.01
N VAL A 128 4.91 -18.15 -2.28
CA VAL A 128 6.20 -17.63 -2.76
C VAL A 128 7.15 -18.78 -3.05
N LYS A 129 7.31 -19.71 -2.11
CA LYS A 129 8.20 -20.87 -2.26
C LYS A 129 7.78 -21.83 -3.38
N ARG A 130 6.47 -21.93 -3.64
CA ARG A 130 5.93 -22.73 -4.74
C ARG A 130 6.27 -22.12 -6.10
N LEU A 131 6.28 -20.80 -6.19
CA LEU A 131 6.64 -20.06 -7.41
C LEU A 131 8.15 -20.01 -7.61
N ASP A 132 8.89 -19.70 -6.55
CA ASP A 132 10.35 -19.58 -6.54
C ASP A 132 10.89 -19.91 -5.15
N SER A 133 11.52 -21.09 -5.02
CA SER A 133 12.08 -21.59 -3.76
C SER A 133 13.31 -20.81 -3.28
N ASP A 134 14.06 -20.22 -4.22
CA ASP A 134 15.31 -19.49 -3.95
C ASP A 134 15.11 -17.96 -4.02
N PHE A 135 13.85 -17.53 -4.01
CA PHE A 135 13.49 -16.12 -4.12
C PHE A 135 14.24 -15.26 -3.11
N LYS A 136 14.75 -14.12 -3.59
CA LYS A 136 15.35 -13.08 -2.77
C LYS A 136 14.84 -11.73 -3.24
N ALA A 137 14.27 -10.95 -2.33
CA ALA A 137 13.87 -9.59 -2.63
C ALA A 137 15.11 -8.71 -2.86
N ASP A 138 15.10 -7.99 -3.98
CA ASP A 138 16.07 -6.95 -4.31
C ASP A 138 15.51 -5.57 -3.91
N ASP A 139 15.31 -5.36 -2.61
CA ASP A 139 14.94 -4.06 -2.05
C ASP A 139 15.83 -3.77 -0.83
N PRO A 140 16.67 -2.72 -0.88
CA PRO A 140 17.57 -2.37 0.21
C PRO A 140 16.84 -1.90 1.48
N ASP A 141 15.57 -1.49 1.37
CA ASP A 141 14.77 -1.03 2.50
C ASP A 141 14.16 -2.20 3.31
N LEU A 142 14.28 -3.44 2.80
CA LEU A 142 13.82 -4.64 3.50
C LEU A 142 14.92 -5.23 4.38
N ARG A 143 14.66 -5.33 5.69
CA ARG A 143 15.59 -5.97 6.65
C ARG A 143 15.58 -7.50 6.59
N LEU A 144 14.52 -8.09 6.03
CA LEU A 144 14.41 -9.52 5.75
C LEU A 144 14.17 -9.62 4.23
N ALA A 145 15.11 -10.23 3.52
CA ALA A 145 15.07 -10.28 2.05
C ALA A 145 14.66 -11.67 1.55
N ARG A 146 14.81 -12.71 2.37
CA ARG A 146 14.51 -14.09 1.98
C ARG A 146 13.18 -14.57 2.59
N PRO A 147 12.43 -15.44 1.88
CA PRO A 147 11.27 -16.14 2.42
C PRO A 147 11.53 -16.89 3.71
N VAL A 148 12.68 -17.55 3.83
CA VAL A 148 13.06 -18.34 5.01
C VAL A 148 13.28 -17.45 6.24
N GLU A 149 13.85 -16.26 6.06
CA GLU A 149 14.05 -15.29 7.14
C GLU A 149 12.70 -14.81 7.68
N LEU A 150 11.78 -14.45 6.78
CA LEU A 150 10.44 -14.01 7.14
C LEU A 150 9.60 -15.12 7.78
N GLU A 151 9.73 -16.36 7.30
CA GLU A 151 9.05 -17.51 7.91
C GLU A 151 9.51 -17.74 9.36
N ASN A 152 10.81 -17.66 9.61
CA ASN A 152 11.33 -17.81 10.96
C ASN A 152 10.76 -16.75 11.90
N GLU A 153 10.69 -15.50 11.46
CA GLU A 153 10.10 -14.40 12.23
C GLU A 153 8.60 -14.62 12.52
N PHE A 154 7.84 -15.11 11.54
CA PHE A 154 6.44 -15.49 11.77
C PHE A 154 6.31 -16.62 12.81
N ARG A 155 7.11 -17.69 12.68
CA ARG A 155 7.06 -18.83 13.62
C ARG A 155 7.50 -18.41 15.02
N GLU A 156 8.50 -17.55 15.12
CA GLU A 156 8.98 -17.02 16.39
C GLU A 156 7.96 -16.07 17.02
N GLY A 157 7.22 -15.30 16.22
CA GLY A 157 6.17 -14.43 16.71
C GLY A 157 4.88 -15.14 17.15
N LEU A 158 4.62 -16.34 16.64
CA LEU A 158 3.51 -17.22 17.06
C LEU A 158 3.85 -18.05 18.32
N ARG A 159 5.12 -18.13 18.71
CA ARG A 159 5.53 -18.88 19.90
C ARG A 159 5.24 -18.05 21.15
N PHE A 160 4.21 -18.45 21.90
CA PHE A 160 4.00 -17.93 23.25
C PHE A 160 5.19 -18.33 24.13
N THR A 161 6.04 -17.37 24.47
CA THR A 161 7.25 -17.63 25.26
C THR A 161 7.04 -17.08 26.66
N ALA A 162 7.51 -17.76 27.71
CA ALA A 162 7.43 -17.26 29.10
C ALA A 162 8.09 -15.87 29.30
N SER A 163 8.92 -15.43 28.35
CA SER A 163 9.49 -14.08 28.27
C SER A 163 8.49 -12.98 27.91
N ASP A 164 7.36 -13.30 27.28
CA ASP A 164 6.32 -12.32 26.89
C ASP A 164 5.51 -11.86 28.11
N LEU A 165 5.55 -12.62 29.21
CA LEU A 165 5.02 -12.26 30.53
C LEU A 165 6.00 -11.44 31.36
N ASN A 166 7.20 -11.14 30.86
CA ASN A 166 8.19 -10.36 31.59
C ASN A 166 7.99 -8.85 31.34
N PRO A 167 7.51 -8.08 32.34
CA PRO A 167 7.21 -6.65 32.17
C PRO A 167 8.45 -5.78 31.90
N PHE A 168 9.67 -6.33 32.03
CA PHE A 168 10.92 -5.63 31.77
C PHE A 168 11.48 -5.82 30.35
N LYS A 169 10.91 -6.74 29.54
CA LYS A 169 11.25 -6.85 28.11
C LYS A 169 10.40 -5.89 27.29
N ILE A 170 10.78 -4.61 27.34
CA ILE A 170 10.09 -3.54 26.62
C ILE A 170 10.57 -3.55 25.15
N GLY A 171 9.83 -4.24 24.30
CA GLY A 171 9.86 -4.05 22.84
C GLY A 171 10.91 -4.88 22.10
N ARG A 172 10.44 -5.93 21.41
CA ARG A 172 11.22 -6.61 20.38
C ARG A 172 11.41 -5.63 19.21
N GLU A 173 12.65 -5.38 18.80
CA GLU A 173 12.91 -4.48 17.67
C GLU A 173 12.42 -5.13 16.38
N ARG A 174 11.60 -4.40 15.62
CA ARG A 174 11.05 -4.85 14.35
C ARG A 174 12.17 -4.88 13.30
N LYS A 175 12.39 -6.04 12.67
CA LYS A 175 13.30 -6.17 11.54
C LYS A 175 12.56 -5.76 10.27
#